data_AF-A0AAW1TD04-F1
#
_entry.id   AF-A0AAW1TD04-F1
#
_cell.length_a   1.000
_cell.length_b   1.000
_cell.length_c   1.000
_cell.angle_alpha   90.00
_cell.angle_beta   90.00
_cell.angle_gamma   90.00
#
_symmetry.space_group_name_H-M   'P 1'
#
loop_
_entity.id
_entity.type
_entity.pdbx_description
1 polymer ?
#
loop_
_entity_poly.entity_id
_entity_poly.type
_entity_poly.pdbx_seq_one_letter_code
_entity_poly.pdbx_strand_id
1 'polypeptide(L)'
;MEERPMTARLSAAATLTLSILGSSVLPIPFAFSKMGVLVGVLTMGIVASANCLTSTLLLRAALKTGHSSYEGIAEAAGGSTWKVITQTSLILLLVGTLIGDFCLLSDGELQPLTL
;
A
#
# COMPACT_ATOMS: atom_id res chain seq x y z
N MET A 1 5.52 34.33 4.81
CA MET A 1 4.83 33.08 5.14
C MET A 1 5.27 32.02 4.13
N GLU A 2 6.46 31.43 4.28
CA GLU A 2 7.05 30.56 3.23
C GLU A 2 7.97 29.49 3.83
N GLU A 3 7.52 28.80 4.90
CA GLU A 3 8.28 27.73 5.60
C GLU A 3 7.37 26.50 5.82
N ARG A 4 6.52 26.17 4.84
CA ARG A 4 5.50 25.10 4.94
C ARG A 4 5.66 23.86 4.04
N PRO A 5 6.57 23.77 3.04
CA PRO A 5 6.62 22.56 2.21
C PRO A 5 7.30 21.39 2.92
N MET A 6 8.28 21.64 3.80
CA MET A 6 9.09 20.57 4.41
C MET A 6 8.32 19.80 5.50
N THR A 7 7.57 20.53 6.33
CA THR A 7 6.68 19.95 7.37
C THR A 7 5.51 19.19 6.77
N ALA A 8 4.94 19.66 5.65
CA ALA A 8 3.84 18.98 4.96
C ALA A 8 4.26 17.63 4.34
N ARG A 9 5.49 17.55 3.83
CA ARG A 9 6.05 16.29 3.29
C ARG A 9 6.37 15.31 4.42
N LEU A 10 6.85 15.82 5.55
CA LEU A 10 7.14 15.00 6.71
C LEU A 10 5.87 14.39 7.32
N SER A 11 4.80 15.18 7.45
CA SER A 11 3.52 14.68 7.96
C SER A 11 2.92 13.63 7.02
N ALA A 12 2.93 13.87 5.70
CA ALA A 12 2.45 12.89 4.73
C ALA A 12 3.25 11.58 4.80
N ALA A 13 4.58 11.66 4.87
CA ALA A 13 5.43 10.48 5.00
C ALA A 13 5.17 9.72 6.31
N ALA A 14 5.00 10.44 7.42
CA ALA A 14 4.69 9.84 8.72
C ALA A 14 3.33 9.14 8.72
N THR A 15 2.28 9.77 8.17
CA THR A 15 0.95 9.17 8.04
C THR A 15 0.97 7.93 7.17
N LEU A 16 1.63 7.98 6.00
CA LEU A 16 1.78 6.82 5.12
C LEU A 16 2.51 5.67 5.82
N THR A 17 3.61 5.98 6.50
CA THR A 17 4.40 4.97 7.24
C THR A 17 3.58 4.33 8.34
N LEU A 18 2.91 5.15 9.17
CA LEU A 18 2.06 4.65 10.25
C LEU A 18 0.91 3.79 9.72
N SER A 19 0.30 4.19 8.61
CA SER A 19 -0.81 3.45 8.01
C SER A 19 -0.37 2.11 7.41
N ILE A 20 0.82 2.04 6.79
CA ILE A 20 1.39 0.79 6.26
C ILE A 20 1.81 -0.15 7.40
N LEU A 21 2.46 0.40 8.43
CA LEU A 21 2.92 -0.39 9.57
C LEU A 21 1.76 -0.95 10.41
N GLY A 22 0.64 -0.21 10.51
CA GLY A 22 -0.52 -0.58 11.32
C GLY A 22 -1.06 -1.98 11.01
N SER A 23 -1.26 -2.33 9.74
CA SER A 23 -1.77 -3.65 9.34
C SER A 23 -0.68 -4.72 9.22
N SER A 24 0.56 -4.32 8.97
CA SER A 24 1.64 -5.25 8.61
C SER A 24 2.51 -5.72 9.79
N VAL A 25 2.47 -5.05 10.94
CA VAL A 25 3.38 -5.34 12.07
C VAL A 25 3.15 -6.73 12.72
N LEU A 26 1.91 -7.22 12.80
CA LEU A 26 1.62 -8.51 13.44
C LEU A 26 1.97 -9.73 12.56
N PRO A 27 1.71 -9.74 11.24
CA PRO A 27 1.97 -10.91 10.39
C PRO A 27 3.45 -11.09 10.01
N ILE A 28 4.22 -10.00 9.92
CA ILE A 28 5.63 -10.03 9.51
C ILE A 28 6.49 -11.00 10.35
N PRO A 29 6.49 -10.95 11.70
CA PRO A 29 7.28 -11.89 12.50
C PRO A 29 6.83 -13.36 12.32
N PHE A 30 5.54 -13.61 12.11
CA PHE A 30 5.01 -14.94 11.81
C PHE A 30 5.46 -15.47 10.45
N ALA A 31 5.44 -14.60 9.42
CA ALA A 31 5.90 -14.93 8.07
C ALA A 31 7.40 -15.24 8.04
N PHE A 32 8.21 -14.46 8.78
CA PHE A 32 9.65 -14.68 8.91
C PHE A 32 9.97 -16.01 9.63
N SER A 33 9.17 -16.39 10.62
CA SER A 33 9.31 -17.67 11.33
C SER A 33 9.00 -18.89 10.45
N LYS A 34 8.03 -18.77 9.53
CA LYS A 34 7.58 -19.87 8.66
C LYS A 34 8.35 -20.00 7.33
N MET A 35 8.86 -18.90 6.77
CA MET A 35 9.46 -18.86 5.43
C MET A 35 11.00 -18.75 5.45
N GLY A 36 11.59 -18.47 6.61
CA GLY A 36 13.03 -18.28 6.79
C GLY A 36 13.48 -16.86 6.46
N VAL A 37 14.40 -16.31 7.28
CA VAL A 37 14.88 -14.92 7.19
C VAL A 37 15.40 -14.55 5.80
N LEU A 38 16.13 -15.45 5.14
CA LEU A 38 16.73 -15.18 3.85
C LEU A 38 15.68 -14.95 2.74
N VAL A 39 14.64 -15.80 2.69
CA VAL A 39 13.58 -15.69 1.67
C VAL A 39 12.72 -14.46 1.93
N GLY A 40 12.40 -14.17 3.20
CA GLY A 40 11.65 -12.96 3.56
C GLY A 40 12.38 -11.66 3.21
N VAL A 41 13.69 -11.59 3.42
CA VAL A 41 14.49 -10.41 3.04
C VAL A 41 14.55 -10.26 1.51
N LEU A 42 14.70 -11.36 0.77
CA LEU A 42 14.73 -11.34 -0.70
C LEU A 42 13.40 -10.87 -1.28
N THR A 43 12.27 -11.43 -0.81
CA THR A 43 10.94 -11.05 -1.28
C THR A 43 10.62 -9.60 -0.91
N MET A 44 10.99 -9.15 0.29
CA MET A 44 10.85 -7.75 0.71
C MET A 44 11.66 -6.81 -0.19
N GLY A 45 12.88 -7.18 -0.57
CA GLY A 45 13.70 -6.41 -1.52
C GLY A 45 13.05 -6.31 -2.90
N ILE A 46 12.52 -7.42 -3.42
CA ILE A 46 11.81 -7.44 -4.71
C ILE A 46 10.57 -6.55 -4.64
N VAL A 47 9.74 -6.70 -3.61
CA VAL A 47 8.52 -5.90 -3.42
C VAL A 47 8.85 -4.42 -3.27
N ALA A 48 9.88 -4.06 -2.51
CA ALA A 48 10.33 -2.69 -2.35
C ALA A 48 10.77 -2.08 -3.71
N SER A 49 11.53 -2.82 -4.50
CA SER A 49 11.96 -2.38 -5.83
C SER A 49 10.79 -2.20 -6.80
N ALA A 50 9.84 -3.15 -6.81
CA ALA A 50 8.63 -3.09 -7.61
C ALA A 50 7.73 -1.90 -7.21
N ASN A 51 7.61 -1.61 -5.92
CA ASN A 51 6.85 -0.47 -5.43
C ASN A 51 7.51 0.87 -5.79
N CYS A 52 8.85 0.95 -5.74
CA CYS A 52 9.61 2.12 -6.16
C CYS A 52 9.44 2.40 -7.67
N LEU A 53 9.53 1.35 -8.49
CA LEU A 53 9.28 1.42 -9.94
C LEU A 53 7.86 1.88 -10.24
N THR A 54 6.87 1.25 -9.61
CA THR A 54 5.45 1.61 -9.74
C THR A 54 5.20 3.08 -9.38
N SER A 55 5.69 3.52 -8.22
CA SER A 55 5.55 4.92 -7.77
C SER A 55 6.18 5.91 -8.75
N THR A 56 7.34 5.57 -9.31
CA THR A 56 8.04 6.42 -10.28
C THR A 56 7.29 6.48 -11.62
N LEU A 57 6.76 5.36 -12.09
CA LEU A 57 5.96 5.29 -13.31
C LEU A 57 4.66 6.10 -13.15
N LEU A 58 3.99 5.96 -12.01
CA LEU A 58 2.77 6.70 -11.70
C LEU A 58 3.02 8.21 -11.62
N LEU A 59 4.11 8.64 -10.97
CA LEU A 59 4.49 10.05 -10.95
C LEU A 59 4.74 10.59 -12.36
N ARG A 60 5.47 9.85 -13.20
CA ARG A 60 5.70 10.24 -14.60
C ARG A 60 4.42 10.29 -15.41
N ALA A 61 3.50 9.36 -15.17
CA ALA A 61 2.21 9.32 -15.85
C ALA A 61 1.32 10.48 -15.41
N ALA A 62 1.22 10.76 -14.10
CA ALA A 62 0.51 11.91 -13.54
C ALA A 62 1.03 13.25 -14.08
N LEU A 63 2.35 13.39 -14.24
CA LEU A 63 2.97 14.57 -14.84
C LEU A 63 2.63 14.73 -16.32
N LYS A 64 2.47 13.63 -17.07
CA LYS A 64 2.12 13.67 -18.49
C LYS A 64 0.63 13.90 -18.74
N THR A 65 -0.24 13.42 -17.86
CA THR A 65 -1.70 13.45 -18.04
C THR A 65 -2.36 14.61 -17.30
N GLY A 66 -1.66 15.23 -16.33
CA GLY A 66 -2.22 16.29 -15.49
C GLY A 66 -3.33 15.78 -14.56
N HIS A 67 -3.46 14.47 -14.37
CA HIS A 67 -4.45 13.84 -13.51
C HIS A 67 -3.78 13.17 -12.32
N SER A 68 -4.25 13.50 -11.11
CA SER A 68 -3.71 12.96 -9.85
C SER A 68 -4.37 11.64 -9.40
N SER A 69 -5.38 11.17 -10.13
CA SER A 69 -6.13 9.95 -9.80
C SER A 69 -5.74 8.79 -10.71
N TYR A 70 -5.64 7.58 -10.13
CA TYR A 70 -5.32 6.34 -10.87
C TYR A 70 -6.26 6.11 -12.07
N GLU A 71 -7.54 6.43 -11.92
CA GLU A 71 -8.55 6.34 -12.99
C GLU A 71 -8.26 7.29 -14.15
N GLY A 72 -7.85 8.53 -13.86
CA GLY A 72 -7.53 9.53 -14.88
C GLY A 72 -6.22 9.22 -15.61
N ILE A 73 -5.25 8.62 -14.92
CA ILE A 73 -4.02 8.12 -15.53
C ILE A 73 -4.31 6.91 -16.43
N ALA A 74 -5.16 5.98 -15.98
CA ALA A 74 -5.56 4.80 -16.75
C ALA A 74 -6.39 5.17 -17.99
N GLU A 75 -7.29 6.15 -17.87
CA GLU A 75 -8.06 6.69 -18.99
C GLU A 75 -7.16 7.28 -20.07
N ALA A 76 -6.13 8.04 -19.66
CA ALA A 76 -5.17 8.63 -20.59
C ALA A 76 -4.16 7.62 -21.18
N ALA A 77 -3.90 6.51 -20.49
CA ALA A 77 -2.97 5.47 -20.94
C ALA A 77 -3.61 4.47 -21.91
N GLY A 78 -4.90 4.15 -21.75
CA GLY A 78 -5.56 3.07 -22.52
C GLY A 78 -7.03 3.29 -22.85
N GLY A 79 -7.62 4.42 -22.48
CA GLY A 79 -9.04 4.73 -22.71
C GLY A 79 -9.98 4.25 -21.60
N SER A 80 -11.29 4.41 -21.82
CA SER A 80 -12.35 4.20 -20.81
C SER A 80 -12.40 2.77 -20.24
N THR A 81 -12.05 1.75 -21.03
CA THR A 81 -12.01 0.35 -20.55
C THR A 81 -10.94 0.14 -19.48
N TRP A 82 -9.75 0.74 -19.64
CA TRP A 82 -8.66 0.63 -18.69
C TRP A 82 -8.94 1.37 -17.38
N LYS A 83 -9.71 2.47 -17.47
CA LYS A 83 -10.24 3.16 -16.29
C LYS A 83 -11.11 2.24 -15.44
N VAL A 84 -12.09 1.58 -16.05
CA VAL A 84 -13.02 0.69 -15.33
C VAL A 84 -12.25 -0.48 -14.70
N ILE A 85 -11.34 -1.12 -15.43
CA ILE A 85 -10.51 -2.22 -14.89
C ILE A 85 -9.70 -1.75 -13.68
N THR A 86 -9.04 -0.59 -13.79
CA THR A 86 -8.23 -0.03 -12.69
C THR A 86 -9.11 0.29 -11.49
N GLN A 87 -10.27 0.92 -11.70
CA GLN A 87 -11.22 1.23 -10.64
C GLN A 87 -11.73 -0.03 -9.93
N THR A 88 -12.12 -1.06 -10.68
CA THR A 88 -12.55 -2.34 -10.10
C THR A 88 -11.43 -3.00 -9.32
N SER A 89 -10.18 -2.95 -9.82
CA SER A 89 -9.02 -3.50 -9.10
C SER A 89 -8.74 -2.77 -7.80
N LEU A 90 -8.88 -1.44 -7.76
CA LEU A 90 -8.75 -0.65 -6.53
C LEU A 90 -9.82 -1.05 -5.52
N ILE A 91 -11.09 -1.15 -5.93
CA ILE A 91 -12.18 -1.54 -5.02
C ILE A 91 -11.93 -2.93 -4.45
N LEU A 92 -11.56 -3.91 -5.29
CA LEU A 92 -11.25 -5.26 -4.85
C LEU A 92 -10.06 -5.29 -3.88
N LEU A 93 -9.01 -4.51 -4.15
CA LEU A 93 -7.86 -4.38 -3.27
C LEU A 93 -8.25 -3.77 -1.92
N LEU A 94 -9.00 -2.67 -1.92
CA LEU A 94 -9.44 -1.99 -0.69
C LEU A 94 -10.34 -2.89 0.16
N VAL A 95 -11.32 -3.55 -0.45
CA VAL A 95 -12.20 -4.49 0.25
C VAL A 95 -11.41 -5.67 0.79
N GLY A 96 -10.48 -6.23 0.00
CA GLY A 96 -9.59 -7.29 0.43
C GLY A 96 -8.74 -6.91 1.64
N THR A 97 -8.13 -5.72 1.63
CA THR A 97 -7.36 -5.19 2.77
C THR A 97 -8.24 -5.03 4.01
N LEU A 98 -9.45 -4.46 3.89
CA LEU A 98 -10.37 -4.30 5.02
C LEU A 98 -10.80 -5.64 5.63
N ILE A 99 -11.10 -6.65 4.79
CA ILE A 99 -11.44 -7.99 5.27
C ILE A 99 -10.24 -8.65 5.95
N GLY A 100 -9.03 -8.49 5.39
CA GLY A 100 -7.80 -9.01 5.97
C GLY A 100 -7.50 -8.40 7.34
N ASP A 101 -7.59 -7.08 7.45
CA ASP A 101 -7.40 -6.35 8.70
C ASP A 101 -8.46 -6.75 9.75
N PHE A 102 -9.72 -6.93 9.33
CA PHE A 102 -10.80 -7.37 10.22
C PHE A 102 -10.60 -8.82 10.70
N CYS A 103 -10.09 -9.70 9.84
CA CYS A 103 -9.75 -11.07 10.20
C CYS A 103 -8.61 -11.10 11.22
N LEU A 104 -7.56 -10.30 11.02
CA LEU A 104 -6.45 -10.16 11.98
C LEU A 104 -6.94 -9.62 13.33
N LEU A 105 -7.85 -8.64 13.32
CA LEU A 105 -8.45 -8.12 14.54
C LEU A 105 -9.31 -9.20 15.23
N SER A 106 -10.11 -9.95 14.47
CA SER A 106 -10.95 -11.03 15.01
C SER A 106 -10.12 -12.17 15.60
N ASP A 107 -8.95 -12.47 15.04
CA ASP A 107 -8.01 -13.47 15.56
C ASP A 107 -7.34 -12.95 16.85
N GLY A 108 -6.95 -11.67 16.87
CA GLY A 108 -6.34 -11.02 18.04
C GLY A 108 -7.26 -10.87 19.25
N GLU A 109 -8.56 -10.61 19.04
CA GLU A 109 -9.57 -10.53 20.11
C GLU A 109 -9.98 -11.91 20.66
N LEU A 110 -9.58 -13.00 19.98
CA LEU A 110 -9.81 -14.38 20.42
C LEU A 110 -8.61 -14.97 21.20
N GLN A 111 -7.85 -14.13 21.89
CA GLN A 111 -7.06 -14.53 23.06
C GLN A 111 -7.79 -14.15 24.35
N PRO A 112 -8.90 -14.82 24.72
CA PRO A 112 -9.44 -14.67 26.06
C PRO A 112 -8.43 -15.24 27.05
N LEU A 113 -8.23 -14.50 28.14
CA LEU A 113 -7.58 -14.89 29.39
C LEU A 113 -7.37 -16.40 29.56
N THR A 114 -6.16 -16.87 29.26
CA THR A 114 -5.58 -18.08 29.85
C THR A 114 -4.46 -17.66 30.80
N LEU A 115 -4.84 -17.02 31.89
CA LEU A 115 -4.05 -16.96 33.13
C LEU A 115 -4.99 -17.24 34.31
#